data_AF-A0A0H2SG30-F1
#
_entry.id   AF-A0A0H2SG30-F1
#
_cell.length_a   1.000
_cell.length_b   1.000
_cell.length_c   1.000
_cell.angle_alpha   90.00
_cell.angle_beta   90.00
_cell.angle_gamma   90.00
#
_symmetry.space_group_name_H-M   'P 1'
#
loop_
_entity.id
_entity.type
_entity.pdbx_description
1 polymer ?
#
loop_
_entity_poly.entity_id
_entity_poly.type
_entity_poly.pdbx_seq_one_letter_code
_entity_poly.pdbx_strand_id
1 'polypeptide(L)'
;MLIQSFLNGIKVRILFLKDTILMIFWGIFELLMTIIFFSVIKINFKMEISDEKMFLLIGTAFIVETIYYAFFGSSLLNLSNLVVEGKLDNYILLPRNISWILSIINIDSLYLITLLPNLYLILVSYNWNIEDFFKYIINVFIMVLIRYSFQLIISSFNFIFINVKLLEDTINNLFSYSYLPRNIYTSFWKYIFIIIPVSLFANIPVESLLEKKYMIEYLIFGILLLFISNIFFKKTLEKYISAGG
;
A
#
# COMPACT_ATOMS: atom_id res chain seq x y z
N MET A 1 18.65 -26.91 29.44
CA MET A 1 18.89 -25.64 28.71
C MET A 1 18.99 -25.82 27.19
N LEU A 2 19.85 -26.71 26.67
CA LEU A 2 19.98 -27.00 25.21
C LEU A 2 18.69 -27.54 24.55
N ILE A 3 18.01 -28.51 25.16
CA ILE A 3 16.76 -29.09 24.63
C ILE A 3 15.65 -28.02 24.54
N GLN A 4 15.58 -27.13 25.52
CA GLN A 4 14.55 -26.08 25.56
C GLN A 4 14.81 -24.99 24.52
N SER A 5 16.07 -24.63 24.28
CA SER A 5 16.47 -23.77 23.16
C SER A 5 16.14 -24.41 21.81
N PHE A 6 16.43 -25.69 21.64
CA PHE A 6 16.12 -26.45 20.43
C PHE A 6 14.60 -26.53 20.15
N LEU A 7 13.79 -26.86 21.17
CA LEU A 7 12.32 -26.90 21.07
C LEU A 7 11.73 -25.52 20.75
N ASN A 8 12.27 -24.46 21.35
CA ASN A 8 11.86 -23.09 21.02
C ASN A 8 12.21 -22.73 19.57
N GLY A 9 13.39 -23.12 19.09
CA GLY A 9 13.78 -22.94 17.69
C GLY A 9 12.85 -23.66 16.70
N ILE A 10 12.44 -24.90 17.02
CA ILE A 10 11.44 -25.64 16.23
C ILE A 10 10.09 -24.92 16.24
N LYS A 11 9.61 -24.47 17.41
CA LYS A 11 8.34 -23.74 17.52
C LYS A 11 8.32 -22.48 16.64
N VAL A 12 9.38 -21.67 16.69
CA VAL A 12 9.49 -20.45 15.87
C VAL A 12 9.44 -20.79 14.37
N ARG A 13 10.15 -21.84 13.94
CA ARG A 13 10.13 -22.29 12.53
C ARG A 13 8.76 -22.78 12.08
N ILE A 14 8.07 -23.55 12.93
CA ILE A 14 6.71 -24.04 12.64
C ILE A 14 5.74 -22.87 12.54
N LEU A 15 5.82 -21.90 13.45
CA LEU A 15 4.99 -20.69 13.40
C LEU A 15 5.23 -19.90 12.11
N PHE A 16 6.49 -19.62 11.78
CA PHE A 16 6.85 -18.92 10.55
C PHE A 16 6.35 -19.64 9.28
N LEU A 17 6.50 -20.97 9.22
CA LEU A 17 6.03 -21.77 8.08
C LEU A 17 4.50 -21.76 7.98
N LYS A 18 3.80 -21.85 9.12
CA LYS A 18 2.34 -21.74 9.17
C LYS A 18 1.89 -20.37 8.67
N ASP A 19 2.49 -19.29 9.15
CA ASP A 19 2.13 -17.92 8.77
C ASP A 19 2.42 -17.68 7.28
N THR A 20 3.54 -18.20 6.77
CA THR A 20 3.89 -18.21 5.34
C THR A 20 2.80 -18.88 4.50
N ILE A 21 2.38 -20.10 4.86
CA ILE A 21 1.35 -20.85 4.12
C ILE A 21 0.02 -20.10 4.15
N LEU A 22 -0.37 -19.57 5.31
CA LEU A 22 -1.60 -18.80 5.47
C LEU A 22 -1.57 -17.53 4.61
N MET A 23 -0.44 -16.84 4.50
CA MET A 23 -0.31 -15.65 3.67
C MET A 23 -0.35 -15.96 2.18
N ILE A 24 0.25 -17.07 1.74
CA ILE A 24 0.11 -17.54 0.34
C ILE A 24 -1.36 -17.82 0.04
N PHE A 25 -2.02 -18.59 0.92
CA PHE A 25 -3.43 -18.91 0.76
C PHE A 25 -4.29 -17.64 0.73
N TRP A 26 -4.05 -16.71 1.65
CA TRP A 26 -4.75 -15.44 1.72
C TRP A 26 -4.58 -14.63 0.43
N GLY A 27 -3.35 -14.46 -0.07
CA GLY A 27 -3.10 -13.71 -1.30
C GLY A 27 -3.77 -14.34 -2.53
N ILE A 28 -3.77 -15.67 -2.64
CA ILE A 28 -4.50 -16.36 -3.72
C ILE A 28 -6.00 -16.17 -3.57
N PHE A 29 -6.54 -16.35 -2.36
CA PHE A 29 -7.96 -16.20 -2.07
C PHE A 29 -8.44 -14.79 -2.39
N GLU A 30 -7.73 -13.76 -1.92
CA GLU A 30 -8.04 -12.36 -2.16
C GLU A 30 -8.03 -12.00 -3.65
N LEU A 31 -7.02 -12.47 -4.40
CA LEU A 31 -6.96 -12.29 -5.84
C LEU A 31 -8.15 -12.95 -6.55
N LEU A 32 -8.48 -14.20 -6.21
CA LEU A 32 -9.60 -14.92 -6.83
C LEU A 32 -10.95 -14.25 -6.52
N MET A 33 -11.17 -13.88 -5.26
CA MET A 33 -12.40 -13.18 -4.85
C MET A 33 -12.55 -11.85 -5.57
N THR A 34 -11.45 -11.11 -5.76
CA THR A 34 -11.46 -9.83 -6.47
C THR A 34 -11.74 -10.00 -7.95
N ILE A 35 -11.16 -11.03 -8.60
CA ILE A 35 -11.46 -11.35 -10.01
C ILE A 35 -12.95 -11.71 -10.17
N ILE A 36 -13.49 -12.55 -9.28
CA ILE A 36 -14.91 -12.93 -9.31
C ILE A 36 -15.78 -11.69 -9.14
N PHE A 37 -15.49 -10.87 -8.14
CA PHE A 37 -16.25 -9.64 -7.86
C PHE A 37 -16.21 -8.66 -9.03
N PHE A 38 -15.04 -8.41 -9.60
CA PHE A 38 -14.90 -7.55 -10.78
C PHE A 38 -15.68 -8.14 -11.96
N SER A 39 -15.59 -9.44 -12.21
CA SER A 39 -16.30 -10.11 -13.30
C SER A 39 -17.82 -9.94 -13.16
N VAL A 40 -18.36 -10.07 -11.95
CA VAL A 40 -19.78 -9.83 -11.65
C VAL A 40 -20.16 -8.37 -11.92
N ILE A 41 -19.34 -7.41 -11.51
CA ILE A 41 -19.55 -5.98 -11.81
C ILE A 41 -19.54 -5.74 -13.31
N LYS A 42 -18.54 -6.26 -14.03
CA LYS A 42 -18.38 -6.09 -15.48
C LYS A 42 -19.63 -6.54 -16.23
N ILE A 43 -20.19 -7.70 -15.85
CA ILE A 43 -21.42 -8.25 -16.45
C ILE A 43 -22.65 -7.39 -16.10
N ASN A 44 -22.85 -7.08 -14.81
CA ASN A 44 -24.05 -6.38 -14.34
C ASN A 44 -24.13 -4.94 -14.84
N PHE A 45 -22.99 -4.24 -14.93
CA PHE A 45 -22.91 -2.86 -15.38
C PHE A 45 -22.55 -2.74 -16.87
N LYS A 46 -22.49 -3.85 -17.62
CA LYS A 46 -22.16 -3.91 -19.05
C LYS A 46 -20.90 -3.10 -19.40
N MET A 47 -19.85 -3.27 -18.61
CA MET A 47 -18.61 -2.50 -18.80
C MET A 47 -17.79 -3.06 -19.97
N GLU A 48 -17.43 -2.20 -20.92
CA GLU A 48 -16.60 -2.54 -22.09
C GLU A 48 -15.10 -2.53 -21.75
N ILE A 49 -14.68 -3.41 -20.82
CA ILE A 49 -13.28 -3.57 -20.41
C ILE A 49 -12.77 -4.93 -20.83
N SER A 50 -11.60 -5.01 -21.48
CA SER A 50 -10.96 -6.28 -21.83
C SER A 50 -10.50 -7.05 -20.60
N ASP A 51 -10.49 -8.39 -20.67
CA ASP A 51 -10.03 -9.23 -19.55
C ASP A 51 -8.54 -8.98 -19.24
N GLU A 52 -7.73 -8.73 -20.26
CA GLU A 52 -6.34 -8.27 -20.13
C GLU A 52 -6.23 -7.02 -19.25
N LYS A 53 -6.98 -5.95 -19.58
CA LYS A 53 -6.96 -4.70 -18.81
C LYS A 53 -7.44 -4.93 -17.37
N MET A 54 -8.44 -5.78 -17.17
CA MET A 54 -8.95 -6.14 -15.85
C MET A 54 -7.88 -6.84 -15.00
N PHE A 55 -7.22 -7.87 -15.53
CA PHE A 55 -6.19 -8.61 -14.80
C PHE A 55 -4.97 -7.74 -14.48
N LEU A 56 -4.56 -6.90 -15.43
CA LEU A 56 -3.51 -5.92 -15.21
C LEU A 56 -3.87 -4.97 -14.06
N LEU A 57 -5.08 -4.40 -14.05
CA LEU A 57 -5.51 -3.48 -12.98
C LEU A 57 -5.53 -4.16 -11.61
N ILE A 58 -6.12 -5.36 -11.51
CA ILE A 58 -6.21 -6.10 -10.24
C ILE A 58 -4.81 -6.45 -9.72
N GLY A 59 -3.97 -7.06 -10.57
CA GLY A 59 -2.62 -7.45 -10.17
C GLY A 59 -1.78 -6.22 -9.79
N THR A 60 -1.86 -5.13 -10.55
CA THR A 60 -1.09 -3.92 -10.26
C THR A 60 -1.53 -3.28 -8.94
N ALA A 61 -2.83 -3.21 -8.67
CA ALA A 61 -3.35 -2.71 -7.39
C ALA A 61 -2.70 -3.45 -6.21
N PHE A 62 -2.77 -4.78 -6.24
CA PHE A 62 -2.21 -5.61 -5.17
C PHE A 62 -0.69 -5.55 -5.09
N ILE A 63 0.04 -5.42 -6.21
CA ILE A 63 1.50 -5.23 -6.17
C ILE A 63 1.86 -3.92 -5.47
N VAL A 64 1.20 -2.80 -5.84
CA VAL A 64 1.45 -1.50 -5.20
C VAL A 64 1.14 -1.59 -3.70
N GLU A 65 0.01 -2.19 -3.34
CA GLU A 65 -0.41 -2.38 -1.96
C GLU A 65 0.57 -3.26 -1.19
N THR A 66 1.01 -4.38 -1.77
CA THR A 66 1.93 -5.32 -1.14
C THR A 66 3.29 -4.71 -0.86
N ILE A 67 3.87 -4.01 -1.84
CA ILE A 67 5.14 -3.30 -1.64
C ILE A 67 4.96 -2.21 -0.58
N TYR A 68 3.87 -1.45 -0.64
CA TYR A 68 3.58 -0.43 0.37
C TYR A 68 3.49 -1.01 1.79
N TYR A 69 2.72 -2.08 2.01
CA TYR A 69 2.55 -2.67 3.34
C TYR A 69 3.83 -3.31 3.86
N ALA A 70 4.57 -4.02 2.99
CA ALA A 70 5.81 -4.68 3.36
C ALA A 70 6.86 -3.68 3.90
N PHE A 71 6.97 -2.50 3.28
CA PHE A 71 8.01 -1.53 3.65
C PHE A 71 7.53 -0.43 4.59
N PHE A 72 6.29 0.04 4.45
CA PHE A 72 5.82 1.26 5.10
C PHE A 72 4.52 1.09 5.89
N GLY A 73 3.54 0.38 5.33
CA GLY A 73 2.18 0.30 5.89
C GLY A 73 2.16 -0.24 7.31
N SER A 74 2.86 -1.36 7.58
CA SER A 74 2.93 -1.95 8.92
C SER A 74 3.54 -1.01 9.97
N SER A 75 4.49 -0.15 9.57
CA SER A 75 5.08 0.84 10.47
C SER A 75 4.14 2.01 10.73
N LEU A 76 3.56 2.59 9.66
CA LEU A 76 2.69 3.76 9.77
C LEU A 76 1.38 3.47 10.49
N LEU A 77 0.77 2.31 10.29
CA LEU A 77 -0.44 1.92 11.02
C LEU A 77 -0.17 1.60 12.50
N ASN A 78 1.05 1.21 12.83
CA ASN A 78 1.45 1.02 14.23
C ASN A 78 1.75 2.34 14.95
N LEU A 79 1.86 3.46 14.22
CA LEU A 79 2.14 4.78 14.81
C LEU A 79 1.07 5.17 15.84
N SER A 80 -0.20 4.88 15.56
CA SER A 80 -1.30 5.15 16.50
C SER A 80 -1.09 4.42 17.83
N ASN A 81 -0.66 3.16 17.79
CA ASN A 81 -0.36 2.39 19.00
C ASN A 81 0.86 2.98 19.73
N LEU A 82 1.92 3.38 19.02
CA LEU A 82 3.11 3.99 19.64
C LEU A 82 2.78 5.29 20.37
N VAL A 83 1.87 6.10 19.83
CA VAL A 83 1.36 7.32 20.48
C VAL A 83 0.57 6.97 21.75
N VAL A 84 -0.42 6.08 21.62
CA VAL A 84 -1.31 5.72 22.73
C VAL A 84 -0.55 5.03 23.88
N GLU A 85 0.45 4.21 23.56
CA GLU A 85 1.28 3.51 24.55
C GLU A 85 2.42 4.39 25.13
N GLY A 86 2.57 5.64 24.68
CA GLY A 86 3.66 6.54 25.10
C GLY A 86 5.05 6.10 24.65
N LYS A 87 5.15 5.12 23.73
CA LYS A 87 6.42 4.59 23.23
C LYS A 87 7.06 5.45 22.15
N LEU A 88 6.31 6.39 21.57
CA LEU A 88 6.81 7.31 20.55
C LEU A 88 8.01 8.14 21.04
N ASP A 89 8.03 8.49 22.33
CA ASP A 89 9.07 9.31 22.96
C ASP A 89 10.48 8.72 22.75
N ASN A 90 10.59 7.39 22.78
CA ASN A 90 11.85 6.68 22.54
C ASN A 90 12.43 6.93 21.14
N TYR A 91 11.57 7.20 20.15
CA TYR A 91 11.96 7.44 18.77
C TYR A 91 12.24 8.91 18.48
N ILE A 92 11.53 9.83 19.17
CA ILE A 92 11.73 11.27 18.99
C ILE A 92 13.12 11.72 19.47
N LEU A 93 13.68 11.04 20.48
CA LEU A 93 15.01 11.33 21.01
C LEU A 93 16.16 10.94 20.07
N LEU A 94 15.89 10.22 18.98
CA LEU A 94 16.93 9.79 18.05
C LEU A 94 17.42 10.98 17.19
N PRO A 95 18.74 11.20 17.05
CA PRO A 95 19.30 12.32 16.27
C PRO A 95 19.29 12.04 14.77
N ARG A 96 18.12 11.66 14.23
CA ARG A 96 17.93 11.22 12.84
C ARG A 96 16.57 11.70 12.34
N ASN A 97 16.32 11.54 11.04
CA ASN A 97 15.02 11.92 10.50
C ASN A 97 13.92 10.96 11.02
N ILE A 98 13.16 11.46 12.00
CA ILE A 98 12.10 10.72 12.72
C ILE A 98 11.04 10.19 11.76
N SER A 99 10.65 10.96 10.75
CA SER A 99 9.64 10.54 9.75
C SER A 99 10.06 9.26 9.02
N TRP A 100 11.32 9.18 8.60
CA TRP A 100 11.85 8.00 7.92
C TRP A 100 11.96 6.82 8.85
N ILE A 101 12.47 7.02 10.07
CA ILE A 101 12.56 5.95 11.07
C ILE A 101 11.19 5.36 11.30
N LEU A 102 10.21 6.18 11.68
CA LEU A 102 8.85 5.72 11.99
C LEU A 102 8.14 5.06 10.81
N SER A 103 8.59 5.35 9.58
CA SER A 103 8.05 4.74 8.38
C SER A 103 8.60 3.34 8.09
N ILE A 104 9.74 2.95 8.67
CA ILE A 104 10.43 1.68 8.35
C ILE A 104 10.79 0.83 9.59
N ILE A 105 10.32 1.19 10.79
CA ILE A 105 10.62 0.41 12.01
C ILE A 105 10.13 -1.05 11.89
N ASN A 106 8.96 -1.24 11.30
CA ASN A 106 8.30 -2.53 11.14
C ASN A 106 8.24 -2.90 9.65
N ILE A 107 9.36 -3.35 9.09
CA ILE A 107 9.37 -3.97 7.76
C ILE A 107 8.78 -5.38 7.88
N ASP A 108 7.67 -5.61 7.18
CA ASP A 108 6.99 -6.91 7.14
C ASP A 108 7.30 -7.62 5.81
N SER A 109 8.45 -8.30 5.79
CA SER A 109 8.89 -9.05 4.61
C SER A 109 8.01 -10.26 4.30
N LEU A 110 7.21 -10.74 5.26
CA LEU A 110 6.28 -11.85 5.03
C LEU A 110 5.16 -11.41 4.07
N TYR A 111 4.78 -10.13 4.10
CA TYR A 111 3.83 -9.54 3.16
C TYR A 111 4.28 -9.66 1.70
N LEU A 112 5.60 -9.63 1.42
CA LEU A 112 6.10 -9.77 0.04
C LEU A 112 5.74 -11.10 -0.60
N ILE A 113 5.40 -12.14 0.17
CA ILE A 113 4.99 -13.43 -0.36
C ILE A 113 3.70 -13.32 -1.18
N THR A 114 2.80 -12.39 -0.83
CA THR A 114 1.57 -12.15 -1.58
C THR A 114 1.84 -11.51 -2.95
N LEU A 115 3.06 -11.05 -3.26
CA LEU A 115 3.43 -10.60 -4.61
C LEU A 115 3.35 -11.74 -5.63
N LEU A 116 3.64 -12.98 -5.24
CA LEU A 116 3.78 -14.10 -6.16
C LEU A 116 2.55 -14.34 -7.05
N PRO A 117 1.32 -14.51 -6.51
CA PRO A 117 0.13 -14.69 -7.35
C PRO A 117 -0.18 -13.47 -8.23
N ASN A 118 0.09 -12.26 -7.73
CA ASN A 118 -0.16 -11.02 -8.46
C ASN A 118 0.83 -10.80 -9.63
N LEU A 119 2.11 -11.11 -9.41
CA LEU A 119 3.13 -11.11 -10.45
C LEU A 119 2.81 -12.14 -11.53
N TYR A 120 2.42 -13.35 -11.13
CA TYR A 120 2.01 -14.39 -12.07
C TYR A 120 0.86 -13.93 -12.96
N LEU A 121 -0.20 -13.35 -12.36
CA LEU A 121 -1.36 -12.84 -13.11
C LEU A 121 -0.95 -11.81 -14.17
N ILE A 122 -0.11 -10.84 -13.78
CA ILE A 122 0.32 -9.76 -14.67
C ILE A 122 1.23 -10.27 -15.80
N LEU A 123 2.18 -11.15 -15.48
CA LEU A 123 3.12 -11.72 -16.44
C LEU A 123 2.42 -12.56 -17.51
N VAL A 124 1.34 -13.25 -17.16
CA VAL A 124 0.53 -14.04 -18.11
C VAL A 124 -0.47 -13.17 -18.88
N SER A 125 -0.90 -12.04 -18.31
CA SER A 125 -1.94 -11.19 -18.92
C SER A 125 -1.44 -10.27 -20.05
N TYR A 126 -0.14 -9.97 -20.13
CA TYR A 126 0.42 -9.00 -21.06
C TYR A 126 1.67 -9.55 -21.76
N ASN A 127 1.90 -9.13 -23.01
CA ASN A 127 3.08 -9.53 -23.77
C ASN A 127 4.25 -8.57 -23.52
N TRP A 128 5.13 -8.94 -22.59
CA TRP A 128 6.20 -8.09 -22.11
C TRP A 128 7.36 -7.94 -23.10
N ASN A 129 7.76 -6.70 -23.33
CA ASN A 129 9.10 -6.39 -23.82
C ASN A 129 9.92 -5.71 -22.69
N ILE A 130 11.23 -5.58 -22.91
CA ILE A 130 12.15 -4.99 -21.93
C ILE A 130 11.78 -3.55 -21.56
N GLU A 131 11.34 -2.75 -22.53
CA GLU A 131 10.98 -1.35 -22.30
C GLU A 131 9.74 -1.22 -21.41
N ASP A 132 8.70 -1.99 -21.72
CA ASP A 132 7.45 -2.06 -20.97
C ASP A 132 7.69 -2.53 -19.53
N PHE A 133 8.58 -3.50 -19.34
CA PHE A 133 8.96 -3.99 -18.02
C PHE A 133 9.58 -2.88 -17.14
N PHE A 134 10.56 -2.14 -17.66
CA PHE A 134 11.18 -1.05 -16.93
C PHE A 134 10.21 0.11 -16.68
N LYS A 135 9.40 0.48 -17.68
CA LYS A 135 8.35 1.51 -17.54
C LYS A 135 7.36 1.13 -16.44
N TYR A 136 6.88 -0.11 -16.45
CA TYR A 136 5.96 -0.62 -15.45
C TYR A 136 6.55 -0.55 -14.04
N ILE A 137 7.78 -1.03 -13.85
CA ILE A 137 8.48 -0.98 -12.56
C ILE A 137 8.58 0.46 -12.06
N ILE A 138 9.02 1.39 -12.91
CA ILE A 138 9.12 2.80 -12.54
C ILE A 138 7.75 3.35 -12.10
N ASN A 139 6.69 3.07 -12.85
CA ASN A 139 5.34 3.52 -12.49
C ASN A 139 4.85 2.92 -11.18
N VAL A 140 5.09 1.63 -10.93
CA VAL A 140 4.77 0.98 -9.65
C VAL A 140 5.49 1.68 -8.49
N PHE A 141 6.79 1.99 -8.63
CA PHE A 141 7.52 2.73 -7.60
C PHE A 141 6.94 4.13 -7.35
N ILE A 142 6.54 4.85 -8.40
CA ILE A 142 5.88 6.15 -8.25
C ILE A 142 4.55 5.99 -7.49
N MET A 143 3.76 4.96 -7.79
CA MET A 143 2.49 4.72 -7.10
C MET A 143 2.69 4.35 -5.63
N VAL A 144 3.70 3.53 -5.31
CA VAL A 144 4.10 3.23 -3.92
C VAL A 144 4.51 4.51 -3.19
N LEU A 145 5.26 5.40 -3.84
CA LEU A 145 5.69 6.66 -3.26
C LEU A 145 4.49 7.58 -2.95
N ILE A 146 3.53 7.68 -3.87
CA ILE A 146 2.30 8.46 -3.67
C ILE A 146 1.50 7.87 -2.52
N ARG A 147 1.30 6.54 -2.50
CA ARG A 147 0.59 5.83 -1.43
C ARG A 147 1.23 6.06 -0.06
N TYR A 148 2.54 5.92 0.02
CA TYR A 148 3.32 6.21 1.23
C TYR A 148 3.13 7.65 1.68
N SER A 149 3.35 8.62 0.78
CA SER A 149 3.26 10.04 1.10
C SER A 149 1.87 10.43 1.59
N PHE A 150 0.83 9.88 0.97
CA PHE A 150 -0.55 10.08 1.40
C PHE A 150 -0.80 9.48 2.78
N GLN A 151 -0.38 8.23 3.04
CA GLN A 151 -0.52 7.66 4.38
C GLN A 151 0.22 8.47 5.43
N LEU A 152 1.43 8.93 5.13
CA LEU A 152 2.22 9.70 6.10
C LEU A 152 1.45 10.95 6.57
N ILE A 153 0.73 11.62 5.67
CA ILE A 153 -0.17 12.73 6.03
C ILE A 153 -1.28 12.26 6.97
N ILE A 154 -1.94 11.15 6.65
CA ILE A 154 -3.03 10.60 7.46
C ILE A 154 -2.53 10.21 8.86
N SER A 155 -1.44 9.43 8.92
CA SER A 155 -0.88 8.97 10.18
C SER A 155 -0.31 10.12 11.03
N SER A 156 0.13 11.22 10.41
CA SER A 156 0.56 12.43 11.13
C SER A 156 -0.55 13.06 11.98
N PHE A 157 -1.83 12.82 11.66
CA PHE A 157 -2.93 13.28 12.50
C PHE A 157 -2.94 12.63 13.89
N ASN A 158 -2.31 11.46 14.08
CA ASN A 158 -2.17 10.83 15.41
C ASN A 158 -1.43 11.74 16.41
N PHE A 159 -0.66 12.73 15.96
CA PHE A 159 0.03 13.67 16.85
C PHE A 159 -0.86 14.81 17.35
N ILE A 160 -1.99 15.05 16.68
CA ILE A 160 -2.92 16.15 17.03
C ILE A 160 -4.18 15.60 17.68
N PHE A 161 -4.70 14.49 17.17
CA PHE A 161 -5.97 13.92 17.59
C PHE A 161 -5.77 12.57 18.28
N ILE A 162 -6.53 12.35 19.34
CA ILE A 162 -6.59 11.05 20.01
C ILE A 162 -7.42 10.10 19.14
N ASN A 163 -6.92 8.88 18.92
CA ASN A 163 -7.62 7.77 18.26
C ASN A 163 -8.01 8.01 16.78
N VAL A 164 -7.01 8.27 15.92
CA VAL A 164 -7.19 8.43 14.46
C VAL A 164 -7.34 7.09 13.73
N LYS A 165 -7.25 5.96 14.44
CA LYS A 165 -7.29 4.61 13.86
C LYS A 165 -8.49 4.37 12.94
N LEU A 166 -9.69 4.84 13.33
CA LEU A 166 -10.88 4.73 12.49
C LEU A 166 -10.74 5.47 11.14
N LEU A 167 -10.10 6.65 11.14
CA LEU A 167 -9.84 7.41 9.92
C LEU A 167 -8.82 6.66 9.04
N GLU A 168 -7.75 6.12 9.64
CA GLU A 168 -6.76 5.30 8.92
C GLU A 168 -7.41 4.08 8.27
N ASP A 169 -8.19 3.31 9.04
CA ASP A 169 -8.88 2.12 8.56
C ASP A 169 -9.87 2.45 7.44
N THR A 170 -10.64 3.54 7.58
CA THR A 170 -11.60 4.00 6.57
C THR A 170 -10.89 4.36 5.26
N ILE A 171 -9.77 5.10 5.36
CA ILE A 171 -8.98 5.48 4.19
C ILE A 171 -8.33 4.26 3.53
N ASN A 172 -7.81 3.32 4.32
CA ASN A 172 -7.24 2.07 3.81
C ASN A 172 -8.30 1.24 3.07
N ASN A 173 -9.51 1.14 3.60
CA ASN A 173 -10.62 0.44 2.94
C ASN A 173 -11.01 1.08 1.60
N LEU A 174 -10.85 2.39 1.44
CA LEU A 174 -11.06 3.03 0.13
C LEU A 174 -10.00 2.59 -0.89
N PHE A 175 -8.77 2.31 -0.46
CA PHE A 175 -7.72 1.81 -1.35
C PHE A 175 -7.95 0.39 -1.85
N SER A 176 -8.78 -0.41 -1.17
CA SER A 176 -9.22 -1.72 -1.64
C SER A 176 -9.98 -1.65 -2.98
N TYR A 177 -10.44 -0.48 -3.41
CA TYR A 177 -11.10 -0.28 -4.71
C TYR A 177 -10.15 0.25 -5.80
N SER A 178 -8.85 0.34 -5.52
CA SER A 178 -7.86 0.92 -6.46
C SER A 178 -7.72 0.17 -7.78
N TYR A 179 -8.15 -1.09 -7.86
CA TYR A 179 -8.19 -1.88 -9.09
C TYR A 179 -9.30 -1.46 -10.07
N LEU A 180 -10.27 -0.64 -9.64
CA LEU A 180 -11.34 -0.21 -10.53
C LEU A 180 -10.79 0.77 -11.58
N PRO A 181 -11.15 0.61 -12.87
CA PRO A 181 -10.74 1.53 -13.90
C PRO A 181 -11.28 2.93 -13.66
N ARG A 182 -10.46 3.92 -14.02
CA ARG A 182 -10.76 5.35 -13.78
C ARG A 182 -12.15 5.78 -14.29
N ASN A 183 -12.60 5.21 -15.41
CA ASN A 183 -13.86 5.57 -16.05
C ASN A 183 -15.11 5.16 -15.25
N ILE A 184 -14.98 4.29 -14.24
CA ILE A 184 -16.10 3.91 -13.36
C ILE A 184 -16.43 5.04 -12.38
N TYR A 185 -15.45 5.86 -12.01
CA TYR A 185 -15.64 6.95 -11.07
C TYR A 185 -16.34 8.13 -11.77
N THR A 186 -17.66 8.23 -11.61
CA THR A 186 -18.49 9.29 -12.18
C THR A 186 -18.91 10.34 -11.14
N SER A 187 -19.28 11.53 -11.61
CA SER A 187 -19.90 12.59 -10.80
C SER A 187 -19.04 13.03 -9.60
N PHE A 188 -19.65 13.18 -8.41
CA PHE A 188 -18.98 13.62 -7.19
C PHE A 188 -17.83 12.68 -6.75
N TRP A 189 -18.00 11.37 -6.94
CA TRP A 189 -17.01 10.36 -6.56
C TRP A 189 -15.69 10.52 -7.30
N LYS A 190 -15.73 11.00 -8.55
CA LYS A 190 -14.52 11.32 -9.32
C LYS A 190 -13.61 12.29 -8.56
N TYR A 191 -14.19 13.33 -7.93
CA TYR A 191 -13.40 14.31 -7.19
C TYR A 191 -12.82 13.73 -5.90
N ILE A 192 -13.60 12.93 -5.17
CA ILE A 192 -13.12 12.23 -3.97
C ILE A 192 -11.94 11.31 -4.29
N PHE A 193 -12.04 10.49 -5.34
CA PHE A 193 -11.00 9.53 -5.73
C PHE A 193 -9.82 10.13 -6.52
N ILE A 194 -9.88 11.44 -6.77
CA ILE A 194 -8.71 12.24 -7.20
C ILE A 194 -7.99 12.79 -5.96
N ILE A 195 -8.73 13.24 -4.94
CA ILE A 195 -8.16 13.74 -3.68
C ILE A 195 -7.52 12.61 -2.87
N ILE A 196 -8.23 11.50 -2.73
CA ILE A 196 -7.71 10.25 -2.21
C ILE A 196 -7.23 9.49 -3.44
N PRO A 197 -5.91 9.35 -3.69
CA PRO A 197 -5.36 8.94 -4.98
C PRO A 197 -5.60 7.44 -5.32
N VAL A 198 -6.70 6.86 -4.84
CA VAL A 198 -7.16 5.48 -5.06
C VAL A 198 -7.17 5.13 -6.55
N SER A 199 -7.71 6.03 -7.38
CA SER A 199 -7.86 5.78 -8.81
C SER A 199 -6.53 5.78 -9.57
N LEU A 200 -5.41 6.19 -8.96
CA LEU A 200 -4.13 6.30 -9.65
C LEU A 200 -3.34 4.99 -9.64
N PHE A 201 -3.42 4.21 -8.56
CA PHE A 201 -2.42 3.18 -8.26
C PHE A 201 -2.34 2.05 -9.27
N ALA A 202 -3.49 1.52 -9.70
CA ALA A 202 -3.52 0.53 -10.76
C ALA A 202 -3.58 1.18 -12.14
N ASN A 203 -4.34 2.27 -12.28
CA ASN A 203 -4.60 2.86 -13.60
C ASN A 203 -3.33 3.43 -14.24
N ILE A 204 -2.44 4.09 -13.50
CA ILE A 204 -1.25 4.72 -14.10
C ILE A 204 -0.27 3.70 -14.68
N PRO A 205 0.17 2.66 -13.94
CA PRO A 205 1.05 1.66 -14.53
C PRO A 205 0.40 0.93 -15.71
N VAL A 206 -0.90 0.64 -15.65
CA VAL A 206 -1.63 -0.09 -16.70
C VAL A 206 -1.89 0.77 -17.94
N GLU A 207 -2.29 2.03 -17.78
CA GLU A 207 -2.45 2.99 -18.89
C GLU A 207 -1.09 3.26 -19.56
N SER A 208 0.00 3.30 -18.79
CA SER A 208 1.34 3.46 -19.37
C SER A 208 1.74 2.26 -20.24
N LEU A 209 1.32 1.04 -19.88
CA LEU A 209 1.51 -0.16 -20.71
C LEU A 209 0.62 -0.15 -21.96
N LEU A 210 -0.70 -0.01 -21.77
CA LEU A 210 -1.68 -0.18 -22.84
C LEU A 210 -1.75 1.01 -23.80
N GLU A 211 -1.60 2.23 -23.29
CA GLU A 211 -1.70 3.47 -24.07
C GLU A 211 -0.32 4.06 -24.43
N LYS A 212 0.77 3.44 -23.95
CA LYS A 212 2.16 3.85 -24.19
C LYS A 212 2.46 5.31 -23.85
N LYS A 213 1.78 5.86 -22.85
CA LYS A 213 1.98 7.22 -22.36
C LYS A 213 3.07 7.26 -21.28
N TYR A 214 3.97 8.23 -21.39
CA TYR A 214 4.92 8.56 -20.33
C TYR A 214 4.23 9.42 -19.27
N MET A 215 4.35 9.00 -18.02
CA MET A 215 3.54 9.50 -16.91
C MET A 215 4.37 10.39 -15.97
N ILE A 216 5.20 11.28 -16.55
CA ILE A 216 6.14 12.12 -15.78
C ILE A 216 5.45 13.11 -14.84
N GLU A 217 4.22 13.51 -15.17
CA GLU A 217 3.36 14.33 -14.31
C GLU A 217 3.10 13.66 -12.94
N TYR A 218 2.96 12.33 -12.90
CA TYR A 218 2.74 11.59 -11.66
C TYR A 218 4.02 11.43 -10.84
N LEU A 219 5.19 11.41 -11.49
CA LEU A 219 6.47 11.50 -10.79
C LEU A 219 6.60 12.85 -10.07
N ILE A 220 6.32 13.95 -10.78
CA ILE A 220 6.33 15.31 -10.21
C ILE A 220 5.32 15.39 -9.06
N PHE A 221 4.10 14.90 -9.27
CA PHE A 221 3.07 14.86 -8.23
C PHE A 221 3.52 14.04 -7.01
N GLY A 222 4.12 12.86 -7.21
CA GLY A 222 4.63 12.02 -6.13
C GLY A 222 5.75 12.69 -5.32
N ILE A 223 6.68 13.38 -6.00
CA ILE A 223 7.75 14.14 -5.33
C ILE A 223 7.17 15.32 -4.54
N LEU A 224 6.23 16.07 -5.11
CA LEU A 224 5.58 17.17 -4.41
C LEU A 224 4.80 16.67 -3.19
N LEU A 225 4.04 15.59 -3.34
CA LEU A 225 3.27 15.00 -2.24
C LEU A 225 4.18 14.47 -1.13
N LEU A 226 5.32 13.87 -1.48
CA LEU A 226 6.34 13.47 -0.51
C LEU A 226 6.90 14.66 0.27
N PHE A 227 7.18 15.76 -0.41
CA PHE A 227 7.68 16.95 0.24
C PHE A 227 6.64 17.55 1.19
N ILE A 228 5.39 17.65 0.73
CA ILE A 228 4.25 18.13 1.53
C ILE A 228 4.03 17.23 2.74
N SER A 229 4.06 15.91 2.57
CA SER A 229 3.84 14.95 3.66
C SER A 229 4.92 15.05 4.74
N ASN A 230 6.18 15.23 4.36
CA ASN A 230 7.27 15.45 5.30
C ASN A 230 7.16 16.78 6.06
N ILE A 231 6.75 17.85 5.40
CA ILE A 231 6.51 19.15 6.06
C ILE A 231 5.34 19.01 7.04
N PHE A 232 4.25 18.40 6.61
CA PHE A 232 3.06 18.18 7.43
C PHE A 232 3.42 17.37 8.67
N PHE A 233 4.09 16.23 8.49
CA PHE A 233 4.58 15.37 9.57
C PHE A 233 5.37 16.13 10.62
N LYS A 234 6.37 16.94 10.20
CA LYS A 234 7.19 17.73 11.13
C LYS A 234 6.35 18.73 11.91
N LYS A 235 5.49 19.49 11.22
CA LYS A 235 4.62 20.49 11.86
C LYS A 235 3.62 19.88 12.83
N THR A 236 3.10 18.69 12.54
CA THR A 236 2.19 17.99 13.44
C THR A 236 2.91 17.37 14.62
N LEU A 237 4.14 16.90 14.43
CA LEU A 237 4.96 16.34 15.51
C LEU A 237 5.31 17.38 16.57
N GLU A 238 5.49 18.65 16.20
CA GLU A 238 5.67 19.77 17.15
C GLU A 238 4.48 19.95 18.12
N LYS A 239 3.31 19.42 17.78
CA LYS A 239 2.10 19.47 18.61
C LYS A 239 1.89 18.22 19.45
N TYR A 240 2.75 17.22 19.31
CA TYR A 240 2.64 15.97 20.05
C TYR A 240 2.86 16.21 21.54
N ILE A 241 1.94 15.68 22.36
CA ILE A 241 2.02 15.68 23.82
C ILE A 241 2.09 14.22 24.25
N SER A 242 3.11 13.87 25.03
CA SER A 242 3.29 12.49 25.50
C SER A 242 2.16 12.09 26.45
N ALA A 243 1.66 10.86 26.28
CA ALA A 243 0.71 10.25 27.20
C ALA A 243 1.36 9.76 28.51
N GLY A 244 2.70 9.71 28.57
CA GLY A 244 3.46 9.22 29.73
C GLY A 244 4.01 10.31 30.67
N GLY A 245 3.64 11.57 30.45
CA GLY A 245 4.07 12.74 31.24
C GLY A 245 2.97 13.30 32.13
#